data_AF-A0A7Y0ACW1-F1
#
_entry.id   AF-A0A7Y0ACW1-F1
#
_cell.length_a   1.000
_cell.length_b   1.000
_cell.length_c   1.000
_cell.angle_alpha   90.00
_cell.angle_beta   90.00
_cell.angle_gamma   90.00
#
_symmetry.space_group_name_H-M   'P 1'
#
loop_
_entity.id
_entity.type
_entity.pdbx_description
1 polymer ?
#
loop_
_entity_poly.entity_id
_entity_poly.type
_entity_poly.pdbx_seq_one_letter_code
_entity_poly.pdbx_strand_id
1 'polypeptide(L)'
;MLSDSSGDKRLVTRTLDDTEGASATPLPPRTQTRTVLALLLLVALGAVGYGLRDHHRDDALLSSPRAGDIYTVHAGRSGTYSLLKVLRAGGNGVELVANEYQTTDSKPIAVLNQAARYSQEPFVITRLDLQIMRRRGELTDVDRP
;
A
#
# COMPACT_ATOMS: atom_id res chain seq x y z
N MET A 1 44.95 55.43 53.41
CA MET A 1 44.40 55.63 52.05
C MET A 1 42.89 55.72 52.24
N LEU A 2 42.31 56.92 52.31
CA LEU A 2 41.87 57.78 51.17
C LEU A 2 40.96 56.99 50.22
N SER A 3 39.77 57.41 49.78
CA SER A 3 39.00 58.67 49.82
C SER A 3 37.55 58.26 49.49
N ASP A 4 36.54 58.79 50.16
CA ASP A 4 35.73 59.93 49.71
C ASP A 4 35.30 59.84 48.23
N SER A 5 34.02 59.51 48.01
CA SER A 5 33.37 59.53 46.69
C SER A 5 32.23 60.56 46.76
N SER A 6 32.58 61.72 46.22
CA SER A 6 31.75 62.90 46.01
C SER A 6 30.42 62.58 45.32
N GLY A 7 29.35 63.15 45.88
CA GLY A 7 28.08 63.29 45.16
C GLY A 7 28.14 64.37 44.09
N ASP A 8 27.19 64.30 43.15
CA ASP A 8 26.43 65.43 42.57
C ASP A 8 25.31 64.80 41.72
N LYS A 9 24.03 64.90 42.10
CA LYS A 9 23.09 66.02 41.95
C LYS A 9 22.55 66.22 40.52
N ARG A 10 21.20 66.28 40.49
CA ARG A 10 20.33 67.05 39.56
C ARG A 10 20.11 66.38 38.20
N LEU A 11 18.94 66.43 37.55
CA LEU A 11 17.62 67.02 37.79
C LEU A 11 16.71 66.46 36.66
N VAL A 12 15.38 66.32 36.89
CA VAL A 12 14.29 66.77 35.96
C VAL A 12 14.20 66.01 34.60
N THR A 13 13.07 65.47 34.11
CA THR A 13 11.62 65.73 34.24
C THR A 13 10.85 64.71 33.37
N ARG A 14 9.58 64.39 33.73
CA ARG A 14 8.34 64.39 32.88
C ARG A 14 8.41 63.64 31.52
N THR A 15 7.47 62.79 31.07
CA THR A 15 6.00 62.82 31.10
C THR A 15 5.49 61.50 30.51
N LEU A 16 4.31 61.06 30.94
CA LEU A 16 3.47 60.01 30.32
C LEU A 16 3.06 60.37 28.88
N ASP A 17 2.83 59.33 28.07
CA ASP A 17 1.78 59.16 27.03
C ASP A 17 2.33 58.22 25.94
N ASP A 18 1.57 57.37 25.25
CA ASP A 18 0.27 56.74 25.43
C ASP A 18 0.17 55.74 24.25
N THR A 19 -0.85 54.90 24.25
CA THR A 19 -1.43 54.24 23.05
C THR A 19 -0.69 53.06 22.38
N GLU A 20 -1.05 51.86 22.85
CA GLU A 20 -1.69 50.80 22.06
C GLU A 20 -1.48 50.81 20.53
N GLY A 21 -0.47 50.08 20.08
CA GLY A 21 -0.44 49.48 18.74
C GLY A 21 -1.03 48.07 18.78
N ALA A 22 -2.36 47.95 18.76
CA ALA A 22 -3.05 46.67 18.59
C ALA A 22 -2.82 46.15 17.16
N SER A 23 -1.77 45.34 16.98
CA SER A 23 -1.52 44.59 15.75
C SER A 23 -2.59 43.51 15.58
N ALA A 24 -3.61 43.83 14.77
CA ALA A 24 -4.65 42.89 14.36
C ALA A 24 -4.02 41.61 13.78
N THR A 25 -4.27 40.49 14.46
CA THR A 25 -3.87 39.16 14.00
C THR A 25 -4.81 38.73 12.86
N PRO A 26 -4.32 38.43 11.65
CA PRO A 26 -5.20 37.90 10.61
C PRO A 26 -5.68 36.50 11.01
N LEU A 27 -7.00 36.35 11.15
CA LEU A 27 -7.66 35.06 11.33
C LEU A 27 -7.37 34.15 10.11
N PRO A 28 -6.99 32.88 10.30
CA PRO A 28 -6.78 31.98 9.18
C PRO A 28 -8.10 31.66 8.48
N PRO A 29 -8.12 31.52 7.14
CA PRO A 29 -9.33 31.18 6.40
C PRO A 29 -9.83 29.77 6.76
N ARG A 30 -10.94 29.71 7.49
CA ARG A 30 -11.71 28.49 7.77
C ARG A 30 -12.52 28.05 6.54
N THR A 31 -11.84 27.59 5.49
CA THR A 31 -12.51 26.95 4.33
C THR A 31 -11.78 25.71 3.82
N GLN A 32 -10.69 25.28 4.46
CA GLN A 32 -9.86 24.17 3.96
C GLN A 32 -10.33 22.76 4.35
N THR A 33 -11.23 22.62 5.34
CA THR A 33 -11.61 21.29 5.85
C THR A 33 -12.55 20.53 4.91
N ARG A 34 -13.44 21.23 4.19
CA ARG A 34 -14.39 20.62 3.26
C ARG A 34 -13.71 20.09 2.00
N THR A 35 -12.73 20.81 1.48
CA THR A 35 -11.98 20.44 0.28
C THR A 35 -11.08 19.23 0.54
N VAL A 36 -10.44 19.16 1.70
CA VAL A 36 -9.62 18.00 2.09
C VAL A 36 -10.48 16.75 2.29
N LEU A 37 -11.66 16.89 2.91
CA LEU A 37 -12.58 15.76 3.10
C LEU A 37 -13.12 15.23 1.77
N ALA A 38 -13.52 16.12 0.85
CA ALA A 38 -13.98 15.72 -0.47
C ALA A 38 -12.87 15.01 -1.28
N LEU A 39 -11.63 15.50 -1.18
CA LEU A 39 -10.47 14.87 -1.82
C LEU A 39 -10.17 13.48 -1.24
N LEU A 40 -10.20 13.34 0.09
CA LEU A 40 -10.01 12.04 0.76
C LEU A 40 -11.11 11.03 0.36
N LEU A 41 -12.36 11.48 0.22
CA LEU A 41 -13.45 10.62 -0.22
C LEU A 41 -13.23 10.13 -1.66
N LEU A 42 -12.80 11.02 -2.55
CA LEU A 42 -12.49 10.71 -3.95
C LEU A 42 -11.31 9.72 -4.07
N VAL A 43 -10.26 9.90 -3.27
CA VAL A 43 -9.12 8.98 -3.21
C VAL A 43 -9.55 7.62 -2.67
N ALA A 44 -10.39 7.57 -1.63
CA ALA A 44 -10.91 6.32 -1.09
C ALA A 44 -11.80 5.57 -2.10
N LEU A 45 -12.69 6.27 -2.80
CA LEU A 45 -13.53 5.71 -3.87
C LEU A 45 -12.68 5.20 -5.05
N GLY A 46 -11.64 5.94 -5.44
CA GLY A 46 -10.70 5.52 -6.47
C GLY A 46 -9.92 4.25 -6.09
N ALA A 47 -9.43 4.17 -4.86
CA ALA A 47 -8.71 3.00 -4.34
C ALA A 47 -9.59 1.74 -4.28
N VAL A 48 -10.83 1.88 -3.81
CA VAL A 48 -11.81 0.77 -3.75
C VAL A 48 -12.18 0.30 -5.17
N GLY A 49 -12.41 1.22 -6.10
CA GLY A 49 -12.76 0.89 -7.48
C GLY A 49 -11.65 0.16 -8.24
N TYR A 50 -10.38 0.47 -7.97
CA TYR A 50 -9.24 -0.21 -8.61
C TYR A 50 -9.08 -1.64 -8.08
N GLY A 51 -9.09 -1.84 -6.76
CA GLY A 51 -8.92 -3.18 -6.16
C GLY A 51 -10.05 -4.15 -6.48
N LEU A 52 -11.31 -3.67 -6.55
CA LEU A 52 -12.45 -4.49 -6.96
C LEU A 52 -12.31 -5.02 -8.40
N ARG A 53 -11.72 -4.23 -9.29
CA ARG A 53 -11.61 -4.55 -10.72
C ARG A 53 -10.59 -5.67 -10.96
N ASP A 54 -9.47 -5.65 -10.25
CA ASP A 54 -8.46 -6.71 -10.29
C ASP A 54 -9.02 -8.02 -9.71
N HIS A 55 -9.72 -7.96 -8.57
CA HIS A 55 -10.35 -9.16 -8.00
C HIS A 55 -11.37 -9.82 -8.94
N HIS A 56 -12.24 -9.04 -9.59
CA HIS A 56 -13.18 -9.59 -10.55
C HIS A 56 -12.51 -10.21 -11.77
N ARG A 57 -11.38 -9.64 -12.20
CA ARG A 57 -10.57 -10.20 -13.29
C ARG A 57 -9.99 -11.55 -12.86
N ASP A 58 -9.37 -11.64 -11.68
CA ASP A 58 -8.77 -12.88 -11.17
C ASP A 58 -9.81 -13.99 -11.03
N ASP A 59 -10.98 -13.68 -10.46
CA ASP A 59 -12.05 -14.66 -10.28
C ASP A 59 -12.56 -15.18 -11.63
N ALA A 60 -12.64 -14.32 -12.64
CA ALA A 60 -12.98 -14.73 -14.00
C ALA A 60 -11.91 -15.65 -14.60
N LEU A 61 -10.62 -15.37 -14.36
CA LEU A 61 -9.51 -16.22 -14.83
C LEU A 61 -9.50 -17.58 -14.12
N LEU A 62 -9.74 -17.62 -12.81
CA LEU A 62 -9.85 -18.85 -12.02
C LEU A 62 -11.05 -19.72 -12.41
N SER A 63 -12.15 -19.11 -12.85
CA SER A 63 -13.33 -19.85 -13.31
C SER A 63 -13.09 -20.62 -14.62
N SER A 64 -12.12 -20.15 -15.43
CA SER A 64 -11.73 -20.75 -16.70
C SER A 64 -10.20 -20.84 -16.81
N PRO A 65 -9.54 -21.73 -16.05
CA PRO A 65 -8.10 -21.94 -16.11
C PRO A 65 -7.65 -22.32 -17.52
N ARG A 66 -6.49 -21.82 -17.94
CA ARG A 66 -5.88 -22.11 -19.24
C ARG A 66 -4.40 -22.42 -19.08
N ALA A 67 -3.87 -23.23 -20.00
CA ALA A 67 -2.43 -23.45 -20.09
C ALA A 67 -1.72 -22.10 -20.24
N GLY A 68 -0.66 -21.91 -19.45
CA GLY A 68 0.11 -20.67 -19.40
C GLY A 68 -0.33 -19.68 -18.31
N ASP A 69 -1.51 -19.85 -17.69
CA ASP A 69 -1.91 -19.03 -16.54
C ASP A 69 -0.90 -19.20 -15.38
N ILE A 70 -0.60 -18.10 -14.68
CA ILE A 70 0.33 -18.06 -13.56
C ILE A 70 -0.42 -17.57 -12.33
N TYR A 71 -0.36 -18.34 -11.25
CA TYR A 71 -0.99 -18.01 -9.98
C TYR A 71 0.06 -17.60 -8.96
N THR A 72 -0.13 -16.44 -8.34
CA THR A 72 0.69 -16.02 -7.20
C THR A 72 0.15 -16.64 -5.93
N VAL A 73 0.99 -17.43 -5.25
CA VAL A 73 0.64 -18.11 -4.01
C VAL A 73 1.37 -17.47 -2.83
N HIS A 74 0.62 -17.13 -1.78
CA HIS A 74 1.12 -16.59 -0.52
C HIS A 74 1.08 -17.66 0.57
N ALA A 75 2.25 -18.02 1.09
CA ALA A 75 2.39 -18.90 2.22
C ALA A 75 2.17 -18.10 3.52
N GLY A 76 0.90 -17.98 3.92
CA GLY A 76 0.45 -17.04 4.96
C GLY A 76 1.19 -17.09 6.31
N ARG A 77 1.84 -18.21 6.67
CA ARG A 77 2.66 -18.30 7.90
C ARG A 77 4.10 -17.83 7.73
N SER A 78 4.69 -17.98 6.54
CA SER A 78 6.06 -17.57 6.26
C SER A 78 6.14 -16.15 5.69
N GLY A 79 5.01 -15.59 5.22
CA GLY A 79 4.99 -14.28 4.57
C GLY A 79 5.72 -14.28 3.22
N THR A 80 5.92 -15.46 2.63
CA THR A 80 6.60 -15.64 1.35
C THR A 80 5.60 -15.89 0.24
N TYR A 81 6.00 -15.50 -0.96
CA TYR A 81 5.28 -15.66 -2.21
C TYR A 81 6.03 -16.60 -3.14
N SER A 82 5.28 -17.39 -3.89
CA SER A 82 5.78 -18.24 -4.96
C SER A 82 4.78 -18.24 -6.13
N LEU A 83 5.12 -18.94 -7.21
CA LEU A 83 4.28 -19.04 -8.41
C LEU A 83 3.86 -20.48 -8.66
N LEU A 84 2.65 -20.66 -9.14
CA LEU A 84 2.21 -21.89 -9.81
C LEU A 84 1.93 -21.56 -11.26
N LYS A 85 2.33 -22.43 -12.19
CA LYS A 85 2.02 -22.26 -13.62
C LYS A 85 1.16 -23.41 -14.11
N VAL A 86 0.08 -23.08 -14.81
CA VAL A 86 -0.82 -24.05 -15.43
C VAL A 86 -0.15 -24.64 -16.67
N LEU A 87 0.04 -25.95 -16.68
CA LEU A 87 0.45 -26.69 -17.87
C LEU A 87 -0.77 -27.04 -18.73
N ARG A 88 -1.84 -27.49 -18.09
CA ARG A 88 -3.07 -27.92 -18.76
C ARG A 88 -4.28 -27.74 -17.85
N ALA A 89 -5.42 -27.41 -18.44
CA ALA A 89 -6.70 -27.40 -17.75
C ALA A 89 -7.72 -28.22 -18.55
N GLY A 90 -8.47 -29.10 -17.89
CA GLY A 90 -9.44 -29.97 -18.55
C GLY A 90 -10.38 -30.65 -17.56
N GLY A 91 -11.67 -30.74 -17.91
CA GLY A 91 -12.69 -31.23 -16.99
C GLY A 91 -12.69 -30.41 -15.70
N ASN A 92 -12.56 -31.09 -14.55
CA ASN A 92 -12.40 -30.44 -13.24
C ASN A 92 -10.93 -30.28 -12.80
N GLY A 93 -9.99 -30.85 -13.55
CA GLY A 93 -8.57 -30.87 -13.20
C GLY A 93 -7.78 -29.71 -13.80
N VAL A 94 -6.81 -29.22 -13.04
CA VAL A 94 -5.81 -28.24 -13.44
C VAL A 94 -4.44 -28.81 -13.09
N GLU A 95 -3.66 -29.10 -14.13
CA GLU A 95 -2.29 -29.57 -14.02
C GLU A 95 -1.35 -28.37 -13.92
N LEU A 96 -0.50 -28.38 -12.90
CA LEU A 96 0.33 -27.26 -12.46
C LEU A 96 1.77 -27.70 -12.27
N VAL A 97 2.69 -26.75 -12.38
CA VAL A 97 4.05 -26.87 -11.87
C VAL A 97 4.33 -25.75 -10.87
N ALA A 98 4.99 -26.09 -9.77
CA ALA A 98 5.37 -25.12 -8.75
C ALA A 98 6.70 -24.45 -9.10
N ASN A 99 6.85 -23.18 -8.75
CA ASN A 99 8.14 -22.55 -8.71
C ASN A 99 8.92 -23.09 -7.50
N GLU A 100 10.17 -23.50 -7.71
CA GLU A 100 11.04 -24.03 -6.65
C GLU A 100 11.59 -22.93 -5.75
N TYR A 101 11.37 -21.66 -6.12
CA TYR A 101 11.83 -20.49 -5.40
C TYR A 101 10.67 -19.74 -4.77
N GLN A 102 11.02 -18.95 -3.76
CA GLN A 102 10.11 -18.10 -3.01
C GLN A 102 10.75 -16.74 -2.84
N THR A 103 9.93 -15.72 -2.60
CA THR A 103 10.38 -14.36 -2.31
C THR A 103 9.50 -13.73 -1.24
N THR A 104 9.98 -12.68 -0.57
CA THR A 104 9.15 -11.85 0.31
C THR A 104 8.43 -10.73 -0.45
N ASP A 105 8.72 -10.57 -1.75
CA ASP A 105 8.05 -9.59 -2.61
C ASP A 105 6.62 -10.02 -2.96
N SER A 106 5.66 -9.14 -2.69
CA SER A 106 4.24 -9.29 -3.04
C SER A 106 3.94 -9.32 -4.55
N LYS A 107 4.91 -8.93 -5.41
CA LYS A 107 4.81 -8.99 -6.87
C LYS A 107 5.90 -9.91 -7.45
N PRO A 108 5.86 -11.21 -7.12
CA PRO A 108 6.94 -12.14 -7.43
C PRO A 108 7.13 -12.40 -8.93
N ILE A 109 6.12 -12.12 -9.77
CA ILE A 109 6.11 -12.55 -11.16
C ILE A 109 7.31 -12.04 -11.97
N ALA A 110 7.73 -10.80 -11.74
CA ALA A 110 8.87 -10.20 -12.44
C ALA A 110 10.20 -10.93 -12.16
N VAL A 111 10.33 -11.54 -10.98
CA VAL A 111 11.57 -12.18 -10.53
C VAL A 111 11.51 -13.69 -10.70
N LEU A 112 10.36 -14.30 -10.38
CA LEU A 112 10.20 -15.75 -10.30
C LEU A 112 9.74 -16.39 -11.61
N ASN A 113 9.12 -15.64 -12.54
CA ASN A 113 8.59 -16.21 -13.79
C ASN A 113 9.69 -16.48 -14.83
N GLN A 114 10.58 -17.41 -14.51
CA GLN A 114 11.63 -17.91 -15.39
C GLN A 114 11.43 -19.41 -15.57
N ALA A 115 11.49 -19.90 -16.80
CA ALA A 115 11.23 -21.31 -17.10
C ALA A 115 12.08 -22.28 -16.26
N ALA A 116 13.36 -21.94 -16.03
CA ALA A 116 14.29 -22.74 -15.25
C ALA A 116 14.00 -22.79 -13.73
N ARG A 117 13.06 -21.97 -13.23
CA ARG A 117 12.69 -21.91 -11.81
C ARG A 117 11.46 -22.75 -11.47
N TYR A 118 10.78 -23.28 -12.48
CA TYR A 118 9.67 -24.19 -12.27
C TYR A 118 10.18 -25.62 -12.13
N SER A 119 9.54 -26.36 -11.22
CA SER A 119 9.80 -27.78 -11.03
C SER A 119 9.46 -28.57 -12.29
N GLN A 120 10.15 -29.70 -12.45
CA GLN A 120 9.87 -30.67 -13.50
C GLN A 120 8.74 -31.63 -13.14
N GLU A 121 8.28 -31.62 -11.88
CA GLU A 121 7.24 -32.51 -11.39
C GLU A 121 5.87 -31.81 -11.43
N PRO A 122 4.99 -32.18 -12.37
CA PRO A 122 3.64 -31.65 -12.40
C PRO A 122 2.77 -32.30 -11.32
N PHE A 123 1.81 -31.54 -10.82
CA PHE A 123 0.76 -32.04 -9.94
C PHE A 123 -0.60 -31.52 -10.39
N VAL A 124 -1.66 -32.25 -10.02
CA VAL A 124 -3.03 -31.92 -10.41
C VAL A 124 -3.82 -31.51 -9.18
N ILE A 125 -4.51 -30.37 -9.28
CA ILE A 125 -5.54 -29.96 -8.32
C ILE A 125 -6.86 -29.74 -9.05
N THR A 126 -7.95 -29.62 -8.31
CA THR A 126 -9.26 -29.33 -8.89
C THR A 126 -9.52 -27.83 -9.00
N ARG A 127 -10.49 -27.45 -9.84
CA ARG A 127 -11.01 -26.07 -9.84
C ARG A 127 -11.58 -25.65 -8.49
N LEU A 128 -12.16 -26.60 -7.75
CA LEU A 128 -12.65 -26.36 -6.40
C LEU A 128 -11.49 -26.02 -5.45
N ASP A 129 -10.36 -26.73 -5.56
CA ASP A 129 -9.16 -26.44 -4.75
C ASP A 129 -8.64 -25.03 -5.02
N LEU A 130 -8.56 -24.61 -6.29
CA LEU A 130 -8.18 -23.22 -6.64
C LEU A 130 -9.10 -22.18 -5.98
N GLN A 131 -10.42 -22.43 -5.98
CA GLN A 131 -11.37 -21.54 -5.31
C GLN A 131 -11.22 -21.56 -3.78
N ILE A 132 -10.86 -22.71 -3.20
CA ILE A 132 -10.57 -22.82 -1.77
C ILE A 132 -9.30 -22.03 -1.43
N MET A 133 -8.23 -22.19 -2.20
CA MET A 133 -6.98 -21.45 -2.04
C MET A 133 -7.21 -19.94 -2.15
N ARG A 134 -8.01 -19.49 -3.13
CA ARG A 134 -8.40 -18.07 -3.26
C ARG A 134 -9.15 -17.58 -2.03
N ARG A 135 -10.16 -18.34 -1.55
CA ARG A 135 -10.93 -17.98 -0.35
C ARG A 135 -10.11 -17.98 0.94
N ARG A 136 -9.04 -18.76 1.00
CA ARG A 136 -8.07 -18.77 2.12
C ARG A 136 -7.05 -17.63 2.04
N GLY A 137 -7.03 -16.87 0.95
CA GLY A 137 -5.99 -15.87 0.69
C GLY A 137 -4.63 -16.48 0.34
N GLU A 138 -4.58 -17.78 0.05
CA GLU A 138 -3.38 -18.46 -0.43
C GLU A 138 -3.12 -18.11 -1.89
N LEU A 139 -4.15 -17.93 -2.71
CA LEU A 139 -4.02 -17.44 -4.09
C LEU A 139 -4.36 -15.96 -4.16
N THR A 140 -3.35 -15.13 -4.43
CA THR A 140 -3.45 -13.66 -4.30
C THR A 140 -3.59 -12.94 -5.63
N ASP A 141 -3.06 -13.49 -6.71
CA ASP A 141 -3.10 -12.88 -8.05
C ASP A 141 -3.14 -13.94 -9.15
N VAL A 142 -3.68 -13.57 -10.31
CA VAL A 142 -3.71 -14.41 -11.52
C VAL A 142 -3.26 -13.63 -12.74
N ASP A 143 -2.14 -14.05 -13.30
CA ASP A 143 -1.59 -13.51 -14.53
C ASP A 143 -1.84 -14.44 -15.70
N ARG A 144 -2.31 -13.85 -16.81
CA ARG A 144 -2.37 -14.49 -18.12
C ARG A 144 -1.48 -13.69 -19.07
N PRO A 145 -0.27 -14.19 -19.37
CA PRO A 145 0.63 -13.56 -20.34
C PRO A 145 0.08 -13.61 -21.78
#